data_AF-A0AAV9RHR4-F1
#
_entry.id   AF-A0AAV9RHR4-F1
#
_cell.length_a   1.000
_cell.length_b   1.000
_cell.length_c   1.000
_cell.angle_alpha   90.00
_cell.angle_beta   90.00
_cell.angle_gamma   90.00
#
_symmetry.space_group_name_H-M   'P 1'
#
loop_
_entity.id
_entity.type
_entity.pdbx_description
1 polymer ?
#
loop_
_entity_poly.entity_id
_entity_poly.type
_entity_poly.pdbx_seq_one_letter_code
_entity_poly.pdbx_strand_id
1 'polypeptide(L)'
;MLRSPLSFRMERVWDCASSAGMFMLGVLTVLWPAPNRVWSFNLYAEHPTVYSGPDGSYFGYSVDFYQASTERNTISVLVGAPKANTSQPGIVEAGAIYYCPWPGQPDSCKQIPFDNSSKSPDAF
;
A
#
# COMPACT_ATOMS: atom_id res chain seq x y z
N MET A 1 -3.77 -73.51 7.66
CA MET A 1 -2.43 -72.97 7.98
C MET A 1 -1.55 -73.07 6.74
N LEU A 2 -0.94 -71.93 6.37
CA LEU A 2 0.14 -71.67 5.40
C LEU A 2 0.01 -72.15 3.92
N ARG A 3 0.57 -71.52 2.88
CA ARG A 3 0.98 -70.16 2.48
C ARG A 3 1.71 -70.31 1.11
N SER A 4 1.13 -69.81 0.01
CA SER A 4 1.80 -69.25 -1.21
C SER A 4 2.68 -70.22 -2.08
N PRO A 5 3.12 -69.91 -3.33
CA PRO A 5 3.55 -68.61 -3.86
C PRO A 5 2.71 -68.03 -5.02
N LEU A 6 2.76 -66.70 -5.07
CA LEU A 6 2.32 -65.85 -6.17
C LEU A 6 3.14 -66.13 -7.44
N SER A 7 2.46 -66.21 -8.58
CA SER A 7 3.06 -65.88 -9.88
C SER A 7 2.57 -64.49 -10.27
N PHE A 8 3.51 -63.54 -10.24
CA PHE A 8 3.28 -62.13 -10.54
C PHE A 8 3.31 -61.96 -12.06
N ARG A 9 2.17 -61.72 -12.69
CA ARG A 9 2.11 -61.23 -14.08
C ARG A 9 1.78 -59.75 -14.05
N MET A 10 2.79 -58.94 -14.34
CA MET A 10 2.73 -57.49 -14.42
C MET A 10 2.18 -57.07 -15.78
N GLU A 11 0.89 -56.75 -15.84
CA GLU A 11 0.28 -56.06 -16.98
C GLU A 11 0.18 -54.57 -16.64
N ARG A 12 0.64 -53.73 -17.56
CA ARG A 12 0.77 -52.28 -17.40
C ARG A 12 -0.62 -51.67 -17.22
N VAL A 13 -0.93 -51.18 -16.01
CA VAL A 13 -2.10 -50.33 -15.78
C VAL A 13 -1.79 -49.00 -16.47
N TRP A 14 -2.33 -48.82 -17.67
CA TRP A 14 -2.45 -47.52 -18.29
C TRP A 14 -3.25 -46.62 -17.34
N ASP A 15 -2.64 -45.53 -16.91
CA ASP A 15 -3.28 -44.49 -16.11
C ASP A 15 -4.56 -44.02 -16.80
N CYS A 16 -5.70 -44.52 -16.34
CA CYS A 16 -7.00 -43.97 -16.68
C CYS A 16 -7.19 -42.67 -15.89
N ALA A 17 -6.46 -41.62 -16.27
CA ALA A 17 -6.83 -40.27 -15.90
C ALA A 17 -8.16 -39.96 -16.62
N SER A 18 -9.28 -40.28 -15.97
CA SER A 18 -10.62 -40.10 -16.51
C SER A 18 -10.81 -38.64 -16.96
N SER A 19 -11.14 -38.44 -18.23
CA SER A 19 -11.46 -37.12 -18.83
C SER A 19 -12.50 -36.37 -17.98
N ALA A 20 -13.52 -37.09 -17.49
CA ALA A 20 -14.54 -36.54 -16.59
C ALA A 20 -13.95 -36.02 -15.26
N GLY A 21 -12.88 -36.64 -14.75
CA GLY A 21 -12.17 -36.17 -13.56
C GLY A 21 -11.47 -34.84 -13.80
N MET A 22 -10.87 -34.63 -14.98
CA MET A 22 -10.25 -33.34 -15.34
C MET A 22 -11.28 -32.24 -15.58
N PHE A 23 -12.43 -32.55 -16.19
CA PHE A 23 -13.52 -31.58 -16.37
C PHE A 23 -14.17 -31.19 -15.04
N MET A 24 -14.40 -32.15 -14.13
CA MET A 24 -14.96 -31.86 -12.80
C MET A 24 -13.99 -31.04 -11.93
N LEU A 25 -12.69 -31.36 -11.96
CA LEU A 25 -11.65 -30.56 -11.30
C LEU A 25 -11.57 -29.13 -11.86
N GLY A 26 -11.67 -28.97 -13.18
CA GLY A 26 -11.69 -27.65 -13.84
C GLY A 26 -12.94 -26.82 -13.54
N VAL A 27 -14.11 -27.45 -13.42
CA VAL A 27 -15.36 -26.77 -13.04
C VAL A 27 -15.32 -26.34 -11.56
N LEU A 28 -14.75 -27.17 -10.68
CA LEU A 28 -14.56 -26.86 -9.25
C LEU A 28 -13.58 -25.70 -8.99
N THR A 29 -12.55 -25.53 -9.82
CA THR A 29 -11.59 -24.41 -9.68
C THR A 29 -12.15 -23.09 -10.22
N VAL A 30 -13.02 -23.11 -11.24
CA VAL A 30 -13.69 -21.92 -11.79
C VAL A 30 -14.83 -21.43 -10.89
N LEU A 31 -15.49 -22.33 -10.15
CA LEU A 31 -16.58 -22.01 -9.22
C LEU A 31 -16.13 -21.71 -7.79
N TRP A 32 -14.84 -21.87 -7.46
CA TRP A 32 -14.30 -21.41 -6.19
C TRP A 32 -13.93 -19.93 -6.30
N PRO A 33 -14.72 -18.98 -5.75
CA PRO A 33 -14.26 -17.62 -5.66
C PRO A 33 -13.06 -17.66 -4.73
N ALA A 34 -11.84 -17.58 -5.27
CA ALA A 34 -10.66 -17.45 -4.44
C ALA A 34 -10.89 -16.25 -3.51
N PRO A 35 -10.98 -16.44 -2.17
CA PRO A 35 -11.20 -15.34 -1.27
C PRO A 35 -9.84 -14.66 -1.08
N ASN A 36 -9.31 -14.07 -2.15
CA ASN A 36 -8.14 -13.20 -2.08
C ASN A 36 -8.60 -11.79 -1.65
N ARG A 37 -9.54 -11.72 -0.71
CA ARG A 37 -9.75 -10.52 0.09
C ARG A 37 -8.72 -10.62 1.19
N VAL A 38 -7.52 -10.10 0.95
CA VAL A 38 -6.53 -9.91 2.01
C VAL A 38 -7.08 -8.81 2.90
N TRP A 39 -7.61 -9.20 4.07
CA TRP A 39 -7.98 -8.25 5.11
C TRP A 39 -6.72 -7.86 5.85
N SER A 40 -6.50 -6.56 6.04
CA SER A 40 -5.51 -6.08 6.99
C SER A 40 -5.89 -6.58 8.38
N PHE A 41 -5.11 -7.49 8.94
CA PHE A 41 -5.49 -8.19 10.18
C PHE A 41 -4.98 -7.50 11.45
N ASN A 42 -4.08 -6.52 11.34
CA ASN A 42 -3.43 -5.85 12.47
C ASN A 42 -3.30 -4.33 12.31
N LEU A 43 -4.10 -3.70 11.44
CA LEU A 43 -4.22 -2.25 11.40
C LEU A 43 -5.29 -1.79 12.40
N TYR A 44 -4.96 -0.79 13.20
CA TYR A 44 -5.91 -0.19 14.14
C TYR A 44 -6.82 0.82 13.44
N ALA A 45 -7.77 0.32 12.65
CA ALA A 45 -8.63 1.13 11.80
C ALA A 45 -9.71 1.94 12.55
N GLU A 46 -9.95 1.61 13.83
CA GLU A 46 -10.98 2.26 14.65
C GLU A 46 -10.61 3.68 15.09
N HIS A 47 -9.32 3.94 15.35
CA HIS A 47 -8.82 5.26 15.74
C HIS A 47 -7.54 5.63 14.97
N PRO A 48 -7.65 5.92 13.67
CA PRO A 48 -6.52 6.39 12.88
C PRO A 48 -6.14 7.82 13.27
N THR A 49 -4.87 8.17 13.09
CA THR A 49 -4.46 9.58 13.08
C THR A 49 -4.81 10.17 11.71
N VAL A 50 -5.65 11.20 11.71
CA VAL A 50 -6.09 11.87 10.48
C VAL A 50 -5.46 13.25 10.41
N TYR A 51 -4.74 13.53 9.33
CA TYR A 51 -4.22 14.86 9.02
C TYR A 51 -5.02 15.45 7.86
N SER A 52 -5.29 16.75 7.92
CA SER A 52 -5.99 17.49 6.88
C SER A 52 -5.20 18.74 6.51
N GLY A 53 -5.34 19.18 5.26
CA GLY A 53 -4.74 20.40 4.76
C GLY A 53 -5.78 21.34 4.14
N PRO A 54 -5.35 22.46 3.54
CA PRO A 54 -6.26 23.43 2.94
C PRO A 54 -7.11 22.82 1.82
N ASP A 55 -8.37 23.25 1.72
CA ASP A 55 -9.28 22.81 0.67
C ASP A 55 -8.73 23.13 -0.73
N GLY A 56 -8.89 22.19 -1.66
CA GLY A 56 -8.45 22.35 -3.05
C GLY A 56 -6.93 22.24 -3.27
N SER A 57 -6.12 22.11 -2.20
CA SER A 57 -4.65 22.04 -2.29
C SER A 57 -4.09 20.68 -2.77
N TYR A 58 -4.95 19.67 -2.85
CA TYR A 58 -4.60 18.26 -3.07
C TYR A 58 -3.65 17.73 -1.99
N PHE A 59 -3.86 18.16 -0.74
CA PHE A 59 -3.18 17.59 0.42
C PHE A 59 -3.36 16.07 0.47
N GLY A 60 -2.25 15.34 0.54
CA GLY A 60 -2.23 13.87 0.47
C GLY A 60 -1.93 13.31 -0.91
N TYR A 61 -1.59 14.16 -1.89
CA TYR A 61 -1.17 13.70 -3.23
C TYR A 61 0.08 12.81 -3.17
N SER A 62 0.99 13.09 -2.24
CA SER A 62 2.13 12.24 -1.90
C SER A 62 2.36 12.25 -0.39
N VAL A 63 2.88 11.15 0.15
CA VAL A 63 3.18 11.00 1.59
C VAL A 63 4.52 10.29 1.78
N ASP A 64 5.25 10.65 2.83
CA ASP A 64 6.48 9.98 3.25
C ASP A 64 6.69 10.08 4.76
N PHE A 65 7.55 9.23 5.32
CA PHE A 65 7.98 9.30 6.72
C PHE A 65 9.24 10.14 6.86
N TYR A 66 9.31 10.92 7.93
CA TYR A 66 10.47 11.71 8.27
C TYR A 66 10.90 11.47 9.71
N GLN A 67 12.18 11.17 9.89
CA GLN A 67 12.82 11.03 11.19
C GLN A 67 14.03 11.97 11.24
N ALA A 68 13.90 13.06 12.00
CA ALA A 68 14.91 14.13 12.05
C ALA A 68 16.26 13.67 12.65
N SER A 69 16.22 12.75 13.60
CA SER A 69 17.39 12.12 14.18
C SER A 69 17.01 10.74 14.72
N THR A 70 17.84 9.74 14.44
CA THR A 70 17.70 8.39 14.96
C THR A 70 17.74 8.35 16.49
N GLU A 71 18.39 9.34 17.12
CA GLU A 71 18.50 9.43 18.58
C GLU A 71 17.19 9.88 19.25
N ARG A 72 16.35 10.63 18.54
CA ARG A 72 15.19 11.30 19.17
C ARG A 72 13.91 10.47 19.16
N ASN A 73 13.90 9.28 18.55
CA ASN A 73 12.74 8.39 18.44
C ASN A 73 11.39 9.09 18.13
N THR A 74 11.45 10.22 17.42
CA THR A 74 10.30 10.97 16.95
C THR A 74 10.17 10.74 15.45
N ILE A 75 8.97 10.35 15.02
CA ILE A 75 8.62 10.18 13.62
C ILE A 75 7.64 11.30 13.26
N SER A 76 7.66 11.72 12.01
CA SER A 76 6.71 12.67 11.44
C SER A 76 6.30 12.18 10.07
N VAL A 77 5.15 12.66 9.59
CA VAL A 77 4.66 12.40 8.25
C VAL A 77 4.85 13.66 7.43
N LEU A 78 5.44 13.52 6.25
CA LEU A 78 5.49 14.57 5.24
C LEU A 78 4.33 14.36 4.28
N VAL A 79 3.60 15.44 3.99
CA VAL A 79 2.45 15.39 3.10
C VAL A 79 2.60 16.44 2.01
N GLY A 80 2.58 15.99 0.75
CA GLY A 80 2.56 16.85 -0.42
C GLY A 80 1.16 17.41 -0.71
N ALA A 81 1.10 18.68 -1.09
CA ALA A 81 -0.10 19.39 -1.52
C ALA A 81 0.26 20.26 -2.74
N PRO A 82 0.23 19.70 -3.96
CA PRO A 82 0.76 20.36 -5.16
C PRO A 82 -0.02 21.61 -5.58
N LYS A 83 -1.25 21.81 -5.09
CA LYS A 83 -2.03 23.03 -5.36
C LYS A 83 -2.12 23.97 -4.16
N ALA A 84 -1.31 23.75 -3.12
CA ALA A 84 -1.26 24.67 -1.99
C ALA A 84 -0.68 26.03 -2.41
N ASN A 85 -1.28 27.10 -1.91
CA ASN A 85 -0.70 28.43 -2.01
C ASN A 85 0.48 28.56 -1.03
N THR A 86 1.51 29.31 -1.45
CA THR A 86 2.70 29.61 -0.65
C THR A 86 2.87 31.11 -0.51
N SER A 87 3.82 31.52 0.32
CA SER A 87 4.19 32.93 0.49
C SER A 87 5.05 33.47 -0.67
N GLN A 88 5.25 32.71 -1.75
CA GLN A 88 6.02 33.14 -2.91
C GLN A 88 5.27 34.27 -3.64
N PRO A 89 5.91 35.43 -3.87
CA PRO A 89 5.22 36.57 -4.45
C PRO A 89 4.91 36.32 -5.93
N GLY A 90 3.63 36.47 -6.30
CA GLY A 90 3.19 36.39 -7.70
C GLY A 90 3.03 34.97 -8.26
N ILE A 91 3.14 33.93 -7.42
CA ILE A 91 2.96 32.53 -7.84
C ILE A 91 1.70 31.97 -7.18
N VAL A 92 0.76 31.53 -8.00
CA VAL A 92 -0.49 30.89 -7.57
C VAL A 92 -0.30 29.38 -7.58
N GLU A 93 -0.75 28.70 -6.52
CA GLU A 93 -0.68 27.24 -6.41
C GLU A 93 0.73 26.68 -6.67
N ALA A 94 1.77 27.34 -6.12
CA ALA A 94 3.17 26.90 -6.25
C ALA A 94 3.41 25.47 -5.73
N GLY A 95 2.51 24.99 -4.86
CA GLY A 95 2.61 23.71 -4.19
C GLY A 95 3.44 23.80 -2.93
N ALA A 96 3.17 22.89 -1.99
CA ALA A 96 3.89 22.85 -0.73
C ALA A 96 3.97 21.45 -0.14
N ILE A 97 4.86 21.32 0.83
CA ILE A 97 4.99 20.12 1.67
C ILE A 97 4.67 20.53 3.10
N TYR A 98 3.91 19.69 3.79
CA TYR A 98 3.52 19.87 5.18
C TYR A 98 4.27 18.87 6.06
N TYR A 99 4.79 19.35 7.18
CA TYR A 99 5.37 18.58 8.27
C TYR A 99 4.31 18.30 9.33
N CYS A 100 3.97 17.02 9.54
CA CYS A 100 2.97 16.58 10.50
C CYS A 100 3.62 15.72 11.60
N PRO A 101 3.80 16.24 12.83
CA PRO A 101 4.38 15.49 13.95
C PRO A 101 3.55 14.25 14.29
N TRP A 102 4.20 13.12 14.61
CA TRP A 102 3.55 11.93 15.14
C TRP A 102 4.13 11.52 16.51
N PRO A 103 3.28 11.28 17.55
CA PRO A 103 1.83 11.49 17.55
C PRO A 103 1.50 13.00 17.54
N GLY A 104 0.49 13.40 16.78
CA GLY A 104 0.09 14.79 16.64
C GLY A 104 -1.40 14.96 16.39
N GLN A 105 -1.90 16.15 16.70
CA GLN A 105 -3.28 16.54 16.41
C GLN A 105 -3.46 16.78 14.90
N PRO A 106 -4.68 16.66 14.35
CA PRO A 106 -4.96 16.90 12.92
C PRO A 106 -4.44 18.25 12.42
N ASP A 107 -4.54 19.29 13.26
CA ASP A 107 -4.15 20.68 12.92
C ASP A 107 -2.68 20.99 13.22
N SER A 108 -1.87 19.98 13.56
CA SER A 108 -0.46 20.18 13.90
C SER A 108 0.46 20.27 12.68
N CYS A 109 -0.06 20.02 11.47
CA CYS A 109 0.68 20.07 10.23
C CYS A 109 1.11 21.51 9.89
N LYS A 110 2.40 21.71 9.62
CA LYS A 110 2.97 23.02 9.26
C LYS A 110 3.60 22.98 7.88
N GLN A 111 3.32 23.98 7.05
CA GLN A 111 3.96 24.13 5.76
C GLN A 111 5.47 24.35 5.94
N ILE A 112 6.30 23.61 5.20
CA ILE A 112 7.76 23.76 5.20
C ILE A 112 8.14 24.82 4.15
N PRO A 113 8.80 25.92 4.54
CA PRO A 113 9.26 26.93 3.60
C PRO A 113 10.55 26.46 2.90
N PHE A 114 10.41 25.81 1.75
CA PHE A 114 11.56 25.40 0.92
C PHE A 114 12.12 26.55 0.08
N ASP A 115 11.24 27.30 -0.59
CA ASP A 115 11.59 28.51 -1.32
C ASP A 115 10.60 29.63 -0.98
N ASN A 116 11.12 30.74 -0.46
CA ASN A 116 10.36 31.92 -0.07
C ASN A 116 10.48 33.06 -1.09
N SER A 117 11.12 32.82 -2.23
CA SER A 117 11.40 33.81 -3.25
C SER A 117 10.71 33.45 -4.57
N SER A 118 10.47 34.44 -5.41
CA SER A 118 10.07 34.22 -6.80
C SER A 118 11.27 33.97 -7.72
N LYS A 119 12.44 33.66 -7.15
CA LYS A 119 13.69 33.43 -7.88
C LYS A 119 13.91 31.94 -7.96
N SER A 120 13.19 31.25 -8.84
CA SER A 120 13.69 29.97 -9.35
C SER A 120 14.89 30.30 -10.25
N PRO A 121 16.15 29.96 -9.89
CA PRO A 121 17.29 30.21 -10.77
C PRO A 121 17.34 29.25 -11.96
N ASP A 122 16.44 28.25 -12.01
CA ASP A 122 16.55 27.09 -12.89
C ASP A 122 15.24 26.79 -13.65
N ALA A 123 14.55 27.84 -14.11
CA ALA A 123 13.61 27.67 -15.22
C ALA A 123 14.42 27.60 -16.52
N PHE A 124 14.77 26.39 -16.94
CA PHE A 124 15.36 26.10 -18.25
C PHE A 124 14.35 26.33 -19.37
#